data_AF-A0A1A8XG92-F1
#
_entry.id   AF-A0A1A8XG92-F1
#
_cell.length_a   1.000
_cell.length_b   1.000
_cell.length_c   1.000
_cell.angle_alpha   90.00
_cell.angle_beta   90.00
_cell.angle_gamma   90.00
#
_symmetry.space_group_name_H-M   'P 1'
#
loop_
_entity.id
_entity.type
_entity.pdbx_description
1 polymer ?
#
loop_
_entity_poly.entity_id
_entity_poly.type
_entity_poly.pdbx_seq_one_letter_code
_entity_poly.pdbx_strand_id
1 'polypeptide(L)'
;MNAAEQILKNSSKYKLYNKFNDNVNLDPYRKYCKNIQSLDRIFEGFNELCYTFAKNLIKLPEILSHETDNDDERCRYINFWITDVVRTKSGTHWKGKGDITRTLREFLKVEHAINAELKNNKCPFDYNSNIHLDLWKERKDLHDYIENYNYIKDKIKSHGHLCKIYPEYFSHIKGLHDKYKEECCQNSFIKCHNLINLEYFCTSNTLFNELECDKTKGISAVSPGDEKPQPMVGLPEGERSPSVSALSSEHHLDANGDVITNSTDYYSKLGVSFSFLGTLSAFFYMYK
;
A
#
# COMPACT_ATOMS: atom_id res chain seq x y z
N MET A 1 -12.59 11.81 -3.56
CA MET A 1 -11.65 10.67 -3.50
C MET A 1 -10.41 11.08 -4.27
N ASN A 2 -9.22 11.04 -3.66
CA ASN A 2 -7.99 11.47 -4.34
C ASN A 2 -7.63 10.51 -5.50
N ALA A 3 -6.80 10.94 -6.46
CA ALA A 3 -6.48 10.15 -7.64
C ALA A 3 -5.81 8.80 -7.30
N ALA A 4 -4.97 8.77 -6.26
CA ALA A 4 -4.33 7.55 -5.76
C ALA A 4 -5.35 6.48 -5.35
N GLU A 5 -6.35 6.84 -4.54
CA GLU A 5 -7.39 5.93 -4.08
C GLU A 5 -8.21 5.36 -5.26
N GLN A 6 -8.54 6.20 -6.25
CA GLN A 6 -9.26 5.74 -7.44
C GLN A 6 -8.52 4.66 -8.23
N ILE A 7 -7.19 4.81 -8.34
CA ILE A 7 -6.34 3.89 -9.08
C ILE A 7 -6.08 2.62 -8.24
N LEU A 8 -5.68 2.79 -6.98
CA LEU A 8 -5.11 1.72 -6.16
C LEU A 8 -6.13 0.88 -5.37
N LYS A 9 -7.36 1.37 -5.12
CA LYS A 9 -8.36 0.73 -4.24
C LYS A 9 -8.57 -0.77 -4.46
N ASN A 10 -8.36 -1.25 -5.69
CA ASN A 10 -8.60 -2.64 -6.07
C ASN A 10 -7.33 -3.49 -6.21
N SER A 11 -6.16 -2.91 -5.98
CA SER A 11 -4.90 -3.64 -6.03
C SER A 11 -4.72 -4.56 -4.82
N SER A 12 -4.14 -5.74 -5.04
CA SER A 12 -3.84 -6.70 -3.97
C SER A 12 -2.86 -6.13 -2.95
N LYS A 13 -1.77 -5.49 -3.42
CA LYS A 13 -0.73 -4.88 -2.58
C LYS A 13 -1.29 -3.75 -1.73
N TYR A 14 -2.05 -2.82 -2.33
CA TYR A 14 -2.73 -1.75 -1.58
C TYR A 14 -3.71 -2.28 -0.51
N LYS A 15 -4.41 -3.39 -0.79
CA LYS A 15 -5.34 -4.01 0.16
C LYS A 15 -4.66 -4.71 1.34
N LEU A 16 -3.34 -4.92 1.33
CA LEU A 16 -2.64 -5.57 2.44
C LEU A 16 -2.78 -4.79 3.75
N TYR A 17 -2.86 -3.46 3.69
CA TYR A 17 -3.10 -2.62 4.87
C TYR A 17 -4.38 -2.97 5.61
N ASN A 18 -5.41 -3.49 4.92
CA ASN A 18 -6.67 -3.85 5.54
C ASN A 18 -6.55 -5.04 6.50
N LYS A 19 -5.59 -5.95 6.25
CA LYS A 19 -5.36 -7.14 7.09
C LYS A 19 -4.88 -6.79 8.50
N PHE A 20 -4.34 -5.58 8.67
CA PHE A 20 -3.94 -5.08 9.99
C PHE A 20 -5.14 -4.67 10.87
N ASN A 21 -6.33 -4.51 10.28
CA ASN A 21 -7.54 -4.08 10.95
C ASN A 21 -8.47 -5.24 11.35
N ASP A 22 -8.00 -6.48 11.23
CA ASP A 22 -8.79 -7.66 11.60
C ASP A 22 -9.21 -7.63 13.08
N ASN A 23 -10.50 -7.84 13.31
CA ASN A 23 -11.10 -7.85 14.65
C ASN A 23 -10.86 -9.19 15.33
N VAL A 24 -9.89 -9.23 16.23
CA VAL A 24 -9.48 -10.42 16.99
C VAL A 24 -9.38 -10.06 18.46
N ASN A 25 -9.33 -11.07 19.34
CA ASN A 25 -9.11 -10.83 20.76
C ASN A 25 -7.77 -10.11 20.99
N LEU A 26 -7.82 -8.89 21.54
CA LEU A 26 -6.66 -8.04 21.82
C LEU A 26 -6.09 -8.21 23.23
N ASP A 27 -6.78 -8.91 24.14
CA ASP A 27 -6.39 -9.07 25.54
C ASP A 27 -4.95 -9.58 25.74
N PRO A 28 -4.46 -10.57 24.97
CA PRO A 28 -3.09 -11.08 25.13
C PRO A 28 -2.01 -10.00 24.90
N TYR A 29 -2.31 -8.98 24.09
CA TYR A 29 -1.36 -7.95 23.67
C TYR A 29 -1.39 -6.73 24.58
N ARG A 30 -2.40 -6.59 25.46
CA ARG A 30 -2.54 -5.49 26.42
C ARG A 30 -1.28 -5.29 27.29
N LYS A 31 -0.57 -6.39 27.59
CA LYS A 31 0.63 -6.36 28.44
C LYS A 31 1.73 -5.44 27.90
N TYR A 32 1.88 -5.34 26.58
CA TYR A 32 2.93 -4.52 25.95
C TYR A 32 2.64 -3.01 26.03
N CYS A 33 1.40 -2.64 26.33
CA CYS A 33 0.93 -1.26 26.36
C CYS A 33 0.61 -0.76 27.78
N LYS A 34 0.85 -1.56 28.83
CA LYS A 34 0.46 -1.24 30.22
C LYS A 34 0.95 0.12 30.71
N ASN A 35 2.19 0.47 30.41
CA ASN A 35 2.83 1.68 30.92
C ASN A 35 2.39 2.97 30.21
N ILE A 36 1.61 2.84 29.13
CA ILE A 36 1.18 3.95 28.28
C ILE A 36 -0.35 4.07 28.21
N GLN A 37 -1.07 3.36 29.09
CA GLN A 37 -2.53 3.35 29.08
C GLN A 37 -3.18 4.70 29.38
N SER A 38 -2.45 5.57 30.10
CA SER A 38 -2.89 6.92 30.41
C SER A 38 -3.01 7.81 29.18
N LEU A 39 -2.37 7.45 28.05
CA LEU A 39 -2.46 8.19 26.79
C LEU A 39 -3.88 8.25 26.24
N ASP A 40 -4.68 7.23 26.52
CA ASP A 40 -6.06 7.13 26.05
C ASP A 40 -6.94 8.30 26.53
N ARG A 41 -6.57 8.92 27.66
CA ARG A 41 -7.23 10.13 28.18
C ARG A 41 -7.01 11.37 27.31
N ILE A 42 -5.91 11.39 26.56
CA ILE A 42 -5.51 12.51 25.68
C ILE A 42 -5.87 12.18 24.23
N PHE A 43 -5.59 10.94 23.84
CA PHE A 43 -5.72 10.39 22.52
C PHE A 43 -6.74 9.24 22.57
N GLU A 44 -8.02 9.58 22.47
CA GLU A 44 -9.10 8.60 22.52
C GLU A 44 -8.87 7.44 21.53
N GLY A 45 -9.01 6.20 22.02
CA GLY A 45 -8.76 4.98 21.25
C GLY A 45 -7.27 4.65 21.06
N PHE A 46 -6.36 5.32 21.77
CA PHE A 46 -4.93 5.00 21.75
C PHE A 46 -4.68 3.59 22.29
N ASN A 47 -5.38 3.18 23.35
CA ASN A 47 -5.17 1.86 23.95
C ASN A 47 -5.49 0.73 22.96
N GLU A 48 -6.64 0.82 22.30
CA GLU A 48 -7.05 -0.14 21.28
C GLU A 48 -6.07 -0.17 20.10
N LEU A 49 -5.62 0.99 19.63
CA LEU A 49 -4.60 1.08 18.58
C LEU A 49 -3.27 0.45 19.02
N CYS A 50 -2.87 0.67 20.27
CA CYS A 50 -1.66 0.09 20.85
C CYS A 50 -1.72 -1.44 20.88
N TYR A 51 -2.82 -2.00 21.35
CA TYR A 51 -2.99 -3.46 21.39
C TYR A 51 -3.02 -4.04 19.98
N THR A 52 -3.65 -3.34 19.04
CA THR A 52 -3.70 -3.72 17.63
C THR A 52 -2.30 -3.69 17.00
N PHE A 53 -1.50 -2.66 17.26
CA PHE A 53 -0.12 -2.57 16.81
C PHE A 53 0.75 -3.71 17.37
N ALA A 54 0.65 -3.97 18.68
CA ALA A 54 1.38 -5.08 19.31
C ALA A 54 0.98 -6.44 18.70
N LYS A 55 -0.32 -6.67 18.47
CA LYS A 55 -0.84 -7.85 17.77
C LYS A 55 -0.25 -7.97 16.36
N ASN A 56 -0.30 -6.88 15.60
CA ASN A 56 0.15 -6.86 14.21
C ASN A 56 1.65 -7.11 14.09
N LEU A 57 2.47 -6.57 14.99
CA LEU A 57 3.92 -6.86 15.02
C LEU A 57 4.19 -8.34 15.31
N ILE A 58 3.56 -8.90 16.34
CA ILE A 58 3.79 -10.28 16.76
C ILE A 58 3.33 -11.27 15.70
N LYS A 59 2.17 -11.00 15.08
CA LYS A 59 1.56 -11.85 14.06
C LYS A 59 1.92 -11.45 12.64
N LEU A 60 2.89 -10.56 12.44
CA LEU A 60 3.24 -10.04 11.12
C LEU A 60 3.54 -11.16 10.10
N PRO A 61 4.29 -12.23 10.46
CA PRO A 61 4.53 -13.34 9.54
C PRO A 61 3.27 -14.14 9.17
N GLU A 62 2.25 -14.15 10.03
CA GLU A 62 0.96 -14.82 9.76
C GLU A 62 0.07 -13.94 8.87
N ILE A 63 -0.09 -12.65 9.24
CA ILE A 63 -0.96 -11.67 8.57
C ILE A 63 -0.53 -11.48 7.11
N LEU A 64 0.78 -11.38 6.87
CA LEU A 64 1.37 -11.18 5.54
C LEU A 64 2.15 -12.41 5.06
N SER A 65 1.68 -13.61 5.42
CA SER A 65 2.32 -14.89 5.06
C SER A 65 2.54 -15.09 3.55
N HIS A 66 1.63 -14.59 2.71
CA HIS A 66 1.72 -14.66 1.24
C HIS A 66 2.68 -13.64 0.62
N GLU A 67 3.10 -12.62 1.36
CA GLU A 67 4.18 -11.75 0.93
C GLU A 67 5.48 -12.50 1.21
N THR A 68 5.91 -13.32 0.25
CA THR A 68 7.07 -14.22 0.33
C THR A 68 8.40 -13.49 0.20
N ASP A 69 8.37 -12.21 -0.19
CA ASP A 69 9.55 -11.42 -0.50
C ASP A 69 9.96 -10.57 0.72
N ASN A 70 10.87 -11.13 1.52
CA ASN A 70 11.67 -10.47 2.56
C ASN A 70 10.91 -9.94 3.80
N ASP A 71 11.45 -10.24 5.00
CA ASP A 71 11.00 -9.68 6.28
C ASP A 71 10.90 -8.14 6.20
N ASP A 72 11.77 -7.49 5.41
CA ASP A 72 11.77 -6.04 5.18
C ASP A 72 10.46 -5.51 4.60
N GLU A 73 9.81 -6.23 3.68
CA GLU A 73 8.60 -5.75 3.00
C GLU A 73 7.43 -5.70 3.97
N ARG A 74 7.24 -6.78 4.73
CA ARG A 74 6.23 -6.83 5.80
C ARG A 74 6.47 -5.72 6.81
N CYS A 75 7.74 -5.40 7.09
CA CYS A 75 8.12 -4.32 7.98
C CYS A 75 7.83 -2.92 7.44
N ARG A 76 8.00 -2.70 6.14
CA ARG A 76 7.54 -1.46 5.49
C ARG A 76 6.03 -1.30 5.65
N TYR A 77 5.25 -2.34 5.33
CA TYR A 77 3.79 -2.29 5.42
C TYR A 77 3.29 -1.93 6.83
N ILE A 78 3.80 -2.56 7.88
CA ILE A 78 3.34 -2.25 9.24
C ILE A 78 3.76 -0.85 9.70
N ASN A 79 4.96 -0.39 9.33
CA ASN A 79 5.43 0.97 9.63
C ASN A 79 4.58 2.03 8.91
N PHE A 80 4.30 1.82 7.62
CA PHE A 80 3.41 2.69 6.86
C PHE A 80 1.97 2.64 7.37
N TRP A 81 1.46 1.48 7.76
CA TRP A 81 0.13 1.36 8.35
C TRP A 81 -0.01 2.18 9.62
N ILE A 82 0.85 1.97 10.63
CA ILE A 82 0.69 2.64 11.92
C ILE A 82 0.90 4.16 11.82
N THR A 83 1.85 4.60 11.00
CA THR A 83 2.09 6.04 10.78
C THR A 83 0.93 6.70 10.03
N ASP A 84 0.31 6.01 9.06
CA ASP A 84 -0.89 6.47 8.35
C ASP A 84 -2.12 6.57 9.27
N VAL A 85 -2.32 5.57 10.14
CA VAL A 85 -3.40 5.59 11.15
C VAL A 85 -3.21 6.75 12.13
N VAL A 86 -1.99 6.94 12.65
CA VAL A 86 -1.66 8.05 13.56
C VAL A 86 -1.86 9.41 12.88
N ARG A 87 -1.40 9.57 11.63
CA ARG A 87 -1.63 10.79 10.83
C ARG A 87 -3.11 11.08 10.66
N THR A 88 -3.89 10.07 10.30
CA THR A 88 -5.34 10.22 10.08
C THR A 88 -6.06 10.61 11.37
N LYS A 89 -5.73 9.98 12.49
CA LYS A 89 -6.28 10.36 13.81
C LYS A 89 -5.82 11.77 14.23
N SER A 90 -4.57 12.14 13.96
CA SER A 90 -4.02 13.48 14.21
C SER A 90 -4.76 14.58 13.46
N GLY A 91 -5.17 14.32 12.22
CA GLY A 91 -5.96 15.26 11.42
C GLY A 91 -7.44 15.36 11.85
N THR A 92 -7.90 14.44 12.70
CA THR A 92 -9.31 14.29 13.08
C THR A 92 -9.48 14.31 14.60
N HIS A 93 -9.66 13.15 15.22
CA HIS A 93 -10.03 12.96 16.63
C HIS A 93 -8.97 13.46 17.61
N TRP A 94 -7.70 13.45 17.20
CA TRP A 94 -6.57 13.88 18.02
C TRP A 94 -6.09 15.30 17.69
N LYS A 95 -6.81 16.01 16.82
CA LYS A 95 -6.46 17.36 16.40
C LYS A 95 -6.38 18.30 17.62
N GLY A 96 -5.24 18.96 17.79
CA GLY A 96 -5.00 19.88 18.90
C GLY A 96 -4.82 19.23 20.27
N LYS A 97 -4.69 17.90 20.37
CA LYS A 97 -4.56 17.17 21.66
C LYS A 97 -3.12 17.09 22.19
N GLY A 98 -2.17 17.80 21.58
CA GLY A 98 -0.77 17.89 22.02
C GLY A 98 0.21 17.31 21.01
N ASP A 99 1.42 17.00 21.48
CA ASP A 99 2.50 16.48 20.64
C ASP A 99 2.18 15.06 20.13
N ILE A 100 1.73 14.99 18.88
CA ILE A 100 1.42 13.74 18.20
C ILE A 100 2.68 12.87 18.01
N THR A 101 3.85 13.49 17.88
CA THR A 101 5.14 12.80 17.73
C THR A 101 5.43 11.91 18.94
N ARG A 102 4.93 12.31 20.12
CA ARG A 102 4.98 11.49 21.34
C ARG A 102 4.30 10.14 21.17
N THR A 103 3.21 10.06 20.39
CA THR A 103 2.51 8.78 20.16
C THR A 103 3.39 7.78 19.44
N LEU A 104 4.14 8.21 18.41
CA LEU A 104 5.10 7.37 17.69
C LEU A 104 6.21 6.86 18.61
N ARG A 105 6.71 7.73 19.51
CA ARG A 105 7.69 7.30 20.52
C ARG A 105 7.14 6.21 21.44
N GLU A 106 5.86 6.26 21.81
CA GLU A 106 5.27 5.22 22.64
C GLU A 106 5.10 3.89 21.86
N PHE A 107 4.80 3.94 20.56
CA PHE A 107 4.84 2.74 19.70
C PHE A 107 6.24 2.13 19.59
N LEU A 108 7.30 2.95 19.54
CA LEU A 108 8.68 2.46 19.60
C LEU A 108 8.95 1.66 20.90
N LYS A 109 8.47 2.15 22.05
CA LYS A 109 8.63 1.43 23.32
C LYS A 109 7.89 0.09 23.33
N VAL A 110 6.72 0.02 22.69
CA VAL A 110 5.95 -1.23 22.54
C VAL A 110 6.73 -2.24 21.71
N GLU A 111 7.29 -1.80 20.57
CA GLU A 111 8.14 -2.65 19.72
C GLU A 111 9.36 -3.17 20.50
N HIS A 112 10.06 -2.30 21.24
CA HIS A 112 11.21 -2.72 22.06
C HIS A 112 10.82 -3.74 23.15
N ALA A 113 9.67 -3.56 23.79
CA ALA A 113 9.16 -4.51 24.79
C ALA A 113 8.86 -5.88 24.17
N ILE A 114 8.28 -5.92 22.96
CA ILE A 114 8.03 -7.15 22.21
C ILE A 114 9.35 -7.83 21.83
N ASN A 115 10.33 -7.08 21.32
CA ASN A 115 11.63 -7.63 20.92
C ASN A 115 12.38 -8.23 22.10
N ALA A 116 12.34 -7.57 23.26
CA ALA A 116 12.98 -8.06 24.47
C ALA A 116 12.40 -9.40 24.94
N GLU A 117 11.09 -9.61 24.77
CA GLU A 117 10.42 -10.85 25.16
C GLU A 117 10.59 -11.97 24.13
N LEU A 118 10.39 -11.67 22.84
CA LEU A 118 10.35 -12.68 21.77
C LEU A 118 11.73 -13.01 21.17
N LYS A 119 12.75 -12.17 21.40
CA LYS A 119 14.14 -12.32 20.92
C LYS A 119 14.32 -12.51 19.41
N ASN A 120 13.26 -12.36 18.61
CA ASN A 120 13.24 -12.72 17.18
C ASN A 120 12.43 -11.76 16.29
N ASN A 121 11.86 -10.68 16.81
CA ASN A 121 11.18 -9.71 15.96
C ASN A 121 12.24 -8.86 15.23
N LYS A 122 12.42 -9.13 13.93
CA LYS A 122 13.37 -8.44 13.05
C LYS A 122 12.80 -7.15 12.46
N CYS A 123 11.67 -6.69 12.99
CA CYS A 123 10.90 -5.63 12.40
C CYS A 123 11.02 -4.33 13.20
N PRO A 124 12.06 -3.52 12.96
CA PRO A 124 12.22 -2.28 13.70
C PRO A 124 11.05 -1.35 13.40
N PHE A 125 10.52 -0.74 14.46
CA PHE A 125 9.65 0.41 14.29
C PHE A 125 10.50 1.64 14.03
N ASP A 126 10.36 2.23 12.85
CA ASP A 126 11.19 3.34 12.41
C ASP A 126 10.65 4.66 12.99
N TYR A 127 11.38 5.18 13.98
CA TYR A 127 11.05 6.42 14.65
C TYR A 127 12.26 7.34 14.69
N ASN A 128 12.05 8.57 14.23
CA ASN A 128 12.99 9.66 14.35
C ASN A 128 12.19 10.94 14.63
N SER A 129 12.56 11.69 15.66
CA SER A 129 11.84 12.90 16.06
C SER A 129 11.85 14.02 15.00
N ASN A 130 12.74 13.93 14.01
CA ASN A 130 12.83 14.87 12.89
C ASN A 130 11.97 14.45 11.68
N ILE A 131 11.33 13.27 11.74
CA ILE A 131 10.48 12.76 10.66
C ILE A 131 9.02 12.97 11.04
N HIS A 132 8.39 13.93 10.38
CA HIS A 132 6.97 14.25 10.57
C HIS A 132 6.04 13.24 9.86
N LEU A 133 4.79 13.17 10.31
CA LEU A 133 3.76 12.29 9.73
C LEU A 133 3.47 12.56 8.25
N ASP A 134 3.69 13.78 7.79
CA ASP A 134 3.55 14.13 6.36
C ASP A 134 4.67 13.50 5.53
N LEU A 135 5.91 13.46 6.03
CA LEU A 135 7.00 12.76 5.35
C LEU A 135 6.76 11.24 5.31
N TRP A 136 6.18 10.67 6.37
CA TRP A 136 5.69 9.28 6.35
C TRP A 136 4.64 9.04 5.26
N LYS A 137 3.71 9.98 5.08
CA LYS A 137 2.73 9.93 3.99
C LYS A 137 3.40 9.95 2.63
N GLU A 138 4.34 10.88 2.39
CA GLU A 138 5.05 10.98 1.11
C GLU A 138 5.78 9.66 0.77
N ARG A 139 6.46 9.05 1.75
CA ARG A 139 7.14 7.75 1.57
C ARG A 139 6.17 6.61 1.33
N LYS A 140 5.03 6.61 2.01
CA LYS A 140 3.96 5.63 1.77
C LYS A 140 3.41 5.77 0.35
N ASP A 141 3.15 7.00 -0.11
CA ASP A 141 2.69 7.25 -1.48
C ASP A 141 3.69 6.70 -2.52
N LEU A 142 5.00 6.84 -2.28
CA LEU A 142 6.06 6.26 -3.12
C LEU A 142 6.08 4.73 -3.09
N HIS A 143 6.04 4.14 -1.89
CA HIS A 143 5.98 2.69 -1.72
C HIS A 143 4.76 2.09 -2.41
N ASP A 144 3.60 2.70 -2.19
CA ASP A 144 2.34 2.27 -2.79
C ASP A 144 2.40 2.36 -4.33
N TYR A 145 3.02 3.40 -4.91
CA TYR A 145 3.21 3.44 -6.36
C TYR A 145 4.13 2.33 -6.88
N ILE A 146 5.28 2.11 -6.24
CA ILE A 146 6.30 1.13 -6.66
C ILE A 146 5.73 -0.29 -6.60
N GLU A 147 5.17 -0.68 -5.45
CA GLU A 147 4.61 -2.03 -5.25
C GLU A 147 3.41 -2.31 -6.16
N ASN A 148 2.71 -1.27 -6.59
CA ASN A 148 1.52 -1.40 -7.43
C ASN A 148 1.77 -1.05 -8.90
N TYR A 149 3.02 -0.84 -9.33
CA TYR A 149 3.35 -0.34 -10.67
C TYR A 149 2.75 -1.18 -11.80
N ASN A 150 2.91 -2.51 -11.74
CA ASN A 150 2.36 -3.42 -12.77
C ASN A 150 0.83 -3.38 -12.80
N TYR A 151 0.19 -3.36 -11.63
CA TYR A 151 -1.25 -3.21 -11.53
C TYR A 151 -1.73 -1.87 -12.12
N ILE A 152 -1.05 -0.76 -11.83
CA ILE A 152 -1.36 0.56 -12.38
C ILE A 152 -1.26 0.51 -13.91
N LYS A 153 -0.15 -0.01 -14.44
CA LYS A 153 0.12 -0.15 -15.87
C LYS A 153 -1.01 -0.87 -16.61
N ASP A 154 -1.52 -1.97 -16.05
CA ASP A 154 -2.60 -2.72 -16.67
C ASP A 154 -3.96 -2.02 -16.52
N LYS A 155 -4.21 -1.39 -15.38
CA LYS A 155 -5.48 -0.70 -15.10
C LYS A 155 -5.71 0.51 -15.98
N ILE A 156 -4.70 1.38 -16.13
CA ILE A 156 -4.83 2.60 -16.95
C ILE A 156 -4.98 2.26 -18.43
N LYS A 157 -4.40 1.14 -18.90
CA LYS A 157 -4.56 0.65 -20.27
C LYS A 157 -5.94 0.04 -20.55
N SER A 158 -6.64 -0.37 -19.51
CA SER A 158 -7.93 -1.06 -19.62
C SER A 158 -9.13 -0.12 -19.36
N HIS A 159 -8.91 1.02 -18.70
CA HIS A 159 -9.98 1.94 -18.30
C HIS A 159 -9.62 3.39 -18.65
N GLY A 160 -10.27 3.95 -19.67
CA GLY A 160 -10.00 5.31 -20.14
C GLY A 160 -10.21 6.39 -19.08
N HIS A 161 -11.14 6.19 -18.13
CA HIS A 161 -11.29 7.11 -17.00
C HIS A 161 -10.07 7.11 -16.06
N LEU A 162 -9.48 5.94 -15.78
CA LEU A 162 -8.26 5.84 -14.98
C LEU A 162 -7.08 6.46 -15.73
N CYS A 163 -7.03 6.28 -17.05
CA CYS A 163 -6.05 6.95 -17.90
C CYS A 163 -6.15 8.48 -17.83
N LYS A 164 -7.35 9.05 -17.69
CA LYS A 164 -7.53 10.51 -17.55
C LYS A 164 -6.99 11.07 -16.24
N ILE A 165 -7.06 10.31 -15.15
CA ILE A 165 -6.60 10.73 -13.81
C ILE A 165 -5.13 10.38 -13.54
N TYR A 166 -4.58 9.41 -14.29
CA TYR A 166 -3.20 8.93 -14.08
C TYR A 166 -2.14 10.03 -14.19
N PRO A 167 -2.17 10.98 -15.15
CA PRO A 167 -1.16 12.03 -15.24
C PRO A 167 -1.04 12.89 -13.97
N GLU A 168 -2.17 13.23 -13.33
CA GLU A 168 -2.19 13.97 -12.06
C GLU A 168 -1.54 13.16 -10.94
N TYR A 169 -1.93 11.88 -10.82
CA TYR A 169 -1.34 10.97 -9.83
C TYR A 169 0.16 10.76 -10.07
N PHE A 170 0.57 10.53 -11.32
CA PHE A 170 1.97 10.34 -11.68
C PHE A 170 2.81 11.59 -11.42
N SER A 171 2.29 12.79 -11.75
CA SER A 171 2.98 14.05 -11.49
C SER A 171 3.27 14.25 -9.99
N HIS A 172 2.28 13.97 -9.13
CA HIS A 172 2.45 13.98 -7.67
C HIS A 172 3.56 13.02 -7.23
N ILE A 173 3.47 11.75 -7.64
CA ILE A 173 4.43 10.71 -7.28
C ILE A 173 5.85 11.02 -7.78
N LYS A 174 5.97 11.54 -9.01
CA LYS A 174 7.25 11.94 -9.61
C LYS A 174 7.91 13.06 -8.80
N GLY A 175 7.12 14.07 -8.39
CA GLY A 175 7.61 15.14 -7.53
C GLY A 175 8.11 14.64 -6.18
N LEU A 176 7.40 13.69 -5.55
CA LEU A 176 7.85 13.05 -4.31
C LEU A 176 9.16 12.27 -4.49
N HIS A 177 9.30 11.55 -5.60
CA HIS A 177 10.50 10.77 -5.88
C HIS A 177 11.71 11.66 -6.15
N ASP A 178 11.55 12.74 -6.91
CA ASP A 178 12.63 13.68 -7.18
C ASP A 178 13.10 14.36 -5.90
N LYS A 179 12.16 14.81 -5.06
CA LYS A 179 12.45 15.34 -3.72
C LYS A 179 13.21 14.32 -2.86
N TYR A 180 12.74 13.07 -2.80
CA TYR A 180 13.42 12.03 -2.03
C TYR A 180 14.84 11.75 -2.56
N LYS A 181 15.04 11.78 -3.88
CA LYS A 181 16.36 11.55 -4.49
C LYS A 181 17.37 12.64 -4.16
N GLU A 182 16.97 13.89 -4.30
CA GLU A 182 17.81 15.04 -3.97
C GLU A 182 18.20 15.02 -2.48
N GLU A 183 17.25 14.70 -1.61
CA GLU A 183 17.45 14.76 -0.17
C GLU A 183 18.16 13.51 0.39
N CYS A 184 17.82 12.31 -0.08
CA CYS A 184 18.17 11.07 0.60
C CYS A 184 19.04 10.09 -0.22
N CYS A 185 19.10 10.24 -1.54
CA CYS A 185 19.90 9.34 -2.39
C CYS A 185 21.27 9.94 -2.74
N GLN A 186 21.37 11.27 -2.80
CA GLN A 186 22.60 11.99 -3.07
C GLN A 186 23.23 12.58 -1.80
N ASN A 187 22.40 12.87 -0.81
CA ASN A 187 22.77 13.47 0.46
C ASN A 187 22.33 12.57 1.62
N SER A 188 22.98 12.71 2.77
CA SER A 188 22.57 12.02 4.01
C SER A 188 22.03 13.03 5.02
N PHE A 189 20.81 13.54 4.76
CA PHE A 189 20.13 14.37 5.75
C PHE A 189 19.57 13.52 6.90
N ILE A 190 19.46 14.11 8.09
CA ILE A 190 18.91 13.44 9.29
C ILE A 190 17.52 12.86 9.04
N LYS A 191 16.72 13.51 8.18
CA LYS A 191 15.38 13.04 7.78
C LYS A 191 15.39 11.83 6.85
N CYS A 192 16.56 11.33 6.43
CA CYS A 192 16.73 10.18 5.54
C CYS A 192 17.19 8.92 6.28
N HIS A 193 17.65 9.03 7.52
CA HIS A 193 17.95 7.88 8.35
C HIS A 193 16.67 7.15 8.74
N ASN A 194 16.61 5.88 8.36
CA ASN A 194 15.47 5.00 8.55
C ASN A 194 15.97 3.65 9.03
N LEU A 195 15.30 3.07 10.02
CA LEU A 195 15.57 1.70 10.46
C LEU A 195 15.01 0.66 9.47
N ILE A 196 13.96 1.02 8.74
CA ILE A 196 13.45 0.19 7.64
C ILE A 196 14.18 0.52 6.33
N ASN A 197 14.41 -0.51 5.50
CA ASN A 197 15.07 -0.35 4.21
C ASN A 197 14.17 0.42 3.22
N LEU A 198 14.57 1.66 2.91
CA LEU A 198 13.96 2.53 1.88
C LEU A 198 14.94 2.90 0.75
N GLU A 199 16.09 2.20 0.65
CA GLU A 199 17.10 2.49 -0.38
C GLU A 199 16.60 2.23 -1.80
N TYR A 200 15.64 1.31 -1.96
CA TYR A 200 15.06 0.99 -3.26
C TYR A 200 14.32 2.16 -3.91
N PHE A 201 13.93 3.19 -3.14
CA PHE A 201 13.44 4.45 -3.70
C PHE A 201 14.49 5.15 -4.58
N CYS A 202 15.77 4.96 -4.30
CA CYS A 202 16.87 5.52 -5.08
C CYS A 202 17.16 4.74 -6.37
N THR A 203 16.85 3.44 -6.38
CA THR A 203 17.20 2.53 -7.48
C THR A 203 16.03 2.29 -8.45
N SER A 204 14.79 2.59 -8.05
CA SER A 204 13.56 2.35 -8.82
C SER A 204 13.32 3.33 -9.99
N ASN A 205 14.37 3.99 -10.51
CA ASN A 205 14.27 5.07 -11.50
C ASN A 205 13.47 4.71 -12.76
N THR A 206 13.54 3.45 -13.18
CA THR A 206 12.84 2.94 -14.37
C THR A 206 11.31 2.99 -14.26
N LEU A 207 10.78 3.04 -13.04
CA LEU A 207 9.34 3.09 -12.75
C LEU A 207 8.77 4.52 -12.83
N PHE A 208 9.62 5.54 -12.91
CA PHE A 208 9.26 6.96 -12.87
C PHE A 208 9.30 7.62 -14.25
N ASN A 209 8.94 6.85 -15.28
CA ASN A 209 8.58 7.35 -16.60
C ASN A 209 7.06 7.30 -16.75
N GLU A 210 6.46 8.37 -17.26
CA GLU A 210 5.01 8.43 -17.43
C GLU A 210 4.55 7.35 -18.41
N LEU A 211 3.54 6.58 -18.01
CA LEU A 211 2.95 5.53 -18.84
C LEU A 211 1.93 6.09 -19.82
N GLU A 212 2.04 5.68 -21.08
CA GLU A 212 1.03 5.98 -22.10
C GLU A 212 -0.22 5.09 -21.95
N CYS A 213 -1.39 5.68 -22.19
CA CYS A 213 -2.67 4.98 -22.19
C CYS A 213 -3.72 5.71 -23.06
N ASP A 214 -4.76 4.97 -23.45
CA ASP A 214 -5.85 5.50 -24.27
C ASP A 214 -7.05 5.93 -23.41
N LYS A 215 -7.35 7.23 -23.44
CA LYS A 215 -8.43 7.87 -22.67
C LYS A 215 -9.83 7.47 -23.16
N THR A 216 -9.95 6.86 -24.34
CA THR A 216 -11.22 6.47 -24.98
C THR A 216 -11.65 5.03 -24.67
N LYS A 217 -10.76 4.20 -24.11
CA LYS A 217 -11.06 2.81 -23.78
C LYS A 217 -12.16 2.65 -22.73
N GLY A 218 -13.08 1.72 -22.98
CA GLY A 218 -14.19 1.42 -22.08
C GLY A 218 -15.34 2.44 -22.13
N ILE A 219 -15.33 3.37 -23.09
CA ILE A 219 -16.52 4.13 -23.46
C ILE A 219 -17.31 3.24 -24.43
N SER A 220 -18.29 2.50 -23.94
CA SER A 220 -19.28 1.89 -24.82
C SER A 220 -19.98 3.04 -25.54
N ALA A 221 -19.78 3.14 -26.86
CA ALA A 221 -20.53 4.06 -27.68
C ALA A 221 -22.00 3.70 -27.53
N VAL A 222 -22.77 4.52 -26.81
CA VAL A 222 -24.22 4.55 -27.00
C VAL A 222 -24.39 5.03 -28.44
N SER A 223 -24.68 4.09 -29.34
CA SER A 223 -25.16 4.46 -30.68
C SER A 223 -26.36 5.39 -30.49
N PRO A 224 -26.43 6.53 -31.17
CA PRO A 224 -27.69 7.25 -31.30
C PRO A 224 -28.61 6.34 -32.10
N GLY A 225 -29.48 5.60 -31.42
CA GLY A 225 -30.58 4.92 -32.07
C GLY A 225 -31.50 5.99 -32.65
N ASP A 226 -31.72 5.93 -33.95
CA ASP A 226 -32.65 6.77 -34.70
C ASP A 226 -34.02 6.82 -34.03
N GLU A 227 -34.29 7.88 -33.26
CA GLU A 227 -35.67 8.23 -32.88
C GLU A 227 -36.35 8.88 -34.09
N LYS A 228 -37.02 8.05 -34.88
CA LYS A 228 -38.03 8.53 -35.83
C LYS A 228 -39.33 8.75 -35.06
N PRO A 229 -39.90 9.96 -35.01
CA PRO A 229 -41.18 10.17 -34.32
C PRO A 229 -42.29 9.54 -35.16
N GLN A 230 -43.09 8.65 -34.56
CA GLN A 230 -44.39 8.28 -35.12
C GLN A 230 -45.53 8.96 -34.34
N PRO A 231 -46.61 9.38 -35.02
CA PRO A 231 -47.60 10.29 -34.47
C PRO A 231 -48.69 9.57 -33.65
N MET A 232 -49.23 10.29 -32.68
CA MET A 232 -50.45 10.00 -31.91
C MET A 232 -51.62 9.52 -32.77
N VAL A 233 -52.25 8.41 -32.38
CA VAL A 233 -53.66 8.12 -32.67
C VAL A 233 -54.35 7.51 -31.45
N GLY A 234 -55.26 8.30 -30.85
CA GLY A 234 -56.58 7.93 -30.31
C GLY A 234 -56.76 6.78 -29.30
N LEU A 235 -57.10 7.15 -28.06
CA LEU A 235 -57.86 6.33 -27.09
C LEU A 235 -59.33 6.16 -27.57
N PRO A 236 -60.08 5.14 -27.11
CA PRO A 236 -60.88 5.35 -25.90
C PRO A 236 -60.89 4.19 -24.89
N GLU A 237 -61.31 4.55 -23.68
CA GLU A 237 -61.29 3.86 -22.39
C GLU A 237 -62.21 2.63 -22.28
N GLY A 238 -61.91 1.74 -21.33
CA GLY A 238 -62.91 0.84 -20.74
C GLY A 238 -62.38 -0.41 -20.01
N GLU A 239 -62.43 -0.34 -18.66
CA GLU A 239 -62.66 -1.45 -17.71
C GLU A 239 -61.50 -2.29 -17.10
N ARG A 240 -61.30 -2.05 -15.79
CA ARG A 240 -61.31 -2.98 -14.64
C ARG A 240 -60.43 -4.26 -14.66
N SER A 241 -59.45 -4.27 -13.74
CA SER A 241 -58.58 -5.39 -13.25
C SER A 241 -59.35 -6.69 -12.88
N PRO A 242 -58.72 -7.88 -12.63
CA PRO A 242 -57.36 -8.07 -12.08
C PRO A 242 -56.56 -9.37 -12.44
N SER A 243 -55.30 -9.38 -11.96
CA SER A 243 -54.62 -10.51 -11.28
C SER A 243 -53.77 -11.57 -12.04
N VAL A 244 -52.60 -11.81 -11.40
CA VAL A 244 -51.75 -13.02 -11.26
C VAL A 244 -50.77 -13.46 -12.36
N SER A 245 -49.57 -13.81 -11.86
CA SER A 245 -48.55 -14.77 -12.32
C SER A 245 -47.33 -14.10 -12.97
N ALA A 246 -46.15 -14.00 -12.37
CA ALA A 246 -45.29 -15.02 -11.73
C ALA A 246 -44.85 -16.15 -12.68
N LEU A 247 -43.53 -16.16 -12.93
CA LEU A 247 -42.57 -17.22 -13.31
C LEU A 247 -41.67 -16.71 -14.46
N SER A 248 -40.40 -16.37 -14.22
CA SER A 248 -39.21 -17.21 -13.99
C SER A 248 -38.74 -18.00 -15.21
N SER A 249 -37.48 -17.74 -15.58
CA SER A 249 -36.53 -18.61 -16.32
C SER A 249 -35.14 -18.00 -16.01
N GLU A 250 -34.15 -18.61 -15.34
CA GLU A 250 -33.49 -19.92 -15.56
C GLU A 250 -33.26 -20.14 -17.07
N HIS A 251 -32.07 -20.27 -17.63
CA HIS A 251 -30.75 -20.77 -17.25
C HIS A 251 -29.71 -20.04 -18.17
N HIS A 252 -28.38 -20.21 -18.21
CA HIS A 252 -27.52 -21.39 -18.20
C HIS A 252 -26.06 -20.94 -17.99
N LEU A 253 -25.33 -21.76 -17.25
CA LEU A 253 -23.88 -21.87 -17.30
C LEU A 253 -23.44 -22.30 -18.69
N ASP A 254 -22.37 -21.71 -19.20
CA ASP A 254 -21.43 -22.43 -20.05
C ASP A 254 -20.00 -22.12 -19.60
N ALA A 255 -19.34 -23.20 -19.22
CA ALA A 255 -17.91 -23.28 -19.01
C ALA A 255 -17.23 -23.43 -20.37
N ASN A 256 -16.18 -22.66 -20.61
CA ASN A 256 -15.08 -23.10 -21.46
C ASN A 256 -13.79 -22.70 -20.76
N GLY A 257 -13.01 -23.73 -20.40
CA GLY A 257 -11.65 -23.58 -19.98
C GLY A 257 -10.79 -23.23 -21.19
N ASP A 258 -9.83 -22.33 -20.97
CA ASP A 258 -8.64 -22.32 -21.78
C ASP A 258 -7.42 -22.07 -20.91
N VAL A 259 -6.42 -22.89 -21.19
CA VAL A 259 -5.11 -22.98 -20.55
C VAL A 259 -4.35 -21.69 -20.81
N ILE A 260 -3.91 -20.99 -19.75
CA ILE A 260 -2.89 -19.95 -19.89
C ILE A 260 -1.64 -20.40 -19.14
N THR A 261 -0.65 -20.70 -19.96
CA THR A 261 0.75 -20.98 -19.62
C THR A 261 1.37 -19.85 -18.81
N ASN A 262 1.94 -20.19 -17.66
CA ASN A 262 2.82 -19.33 -16.87
C ASN A 262 4.05 -18.93 -17.69
N SER A 263 4.20 -17.64 -18.00
CA SER A 263 5.46 -17.04 -18.43
C SER A 263 6.11 -16.32 -17.26
N THR A 264 6.81 -17.08 -16.42
CA THR A 264 7.73 -16.56 -15.40
C THR A 264 9.12 -17.01 -15.80
N ASP A 265 9.74 -16.31 -16.74
CA ASP A 265 11.14 -16.57 -17.09
C ASP A 265 11.75 -15.30 -17.72
N TYR A 266 12.25 -14.39 -16.88
CA TYR A 266 13.06 -13.26 -17.37
C TYR A 266 14.25 -12.88 -16.47
N TYR A 267 14.57 -13.64 -15.41
CA TYR A 267 15.77 -13.37 -14.61
C TYR A 267 16.56 -14.63 -14.29
N SER A 268 17.14 -15.23 -15.33
CA SER A 268 18.23 -16.18 -15.19
C SER A 268 19.03 -16.25 -16.48
N LYS A 269 19.97 -15.31 -16.65
CA LYS A 269 21.22 -15.44 -17.44
C LYS A 269 21.98 -14.11 -17.48
N LEU A 270 22.95 -13.96 -16.59
CA LEU A 270 24.25 -13.40 -16.96
C LEU A 270 25.32 -14.28 -16.31
N GLY A 271 25.97 -15.06 -17.17
CA GLY A 271 27.05 -15.96 -16.80
C GLY A 271 28.34 -15.21 -16.55
N VAL A 272 29.05 -15.71 -15.53
CA VAL A 272 30.49 -16.00 -15.52
C VAL A 272 31.36 -15.18 -16.47
N SER A 273 32.18 -14.31 -15.88
CA SER A 273 33.53 -14.05 -16.38
C SER A 273 34.49 -14.13 -15.20
N PHE A 274 35.11 -15.30 -15.05
CA PHE A 274 36.34 -15.46 -14.29
C PHE A 274 37.46 -14.77 -15.07
N SER A 275 38.11 -13.79 -14.45
CA SER A 275 39.46 -13.38 -14.81
C SER A 275 40.34 -13.46 -13.57
N PHE A 276 41.27 -14.42 -13.66
CA PHE A 276 42.41 -14.62 -12.78
C PHE A 276 43.22 -13.33 -12.60
N LEU A 277 43.58 -13.04 -11.36
CA LEU A 277 44.75 -12.30 -10.86
C LEU A 277 44.55 -12.23 -9.34
N GLY A 278 45.42 -12.67 -8.44
CA GLY A 278 46.76 -13.21 -8.50
C GLY A 278 47.16 -13.27 -7.03
N THR A 279 47.56 -14.44 -6.56
CA THR A 279 48.07 -14.68 -5.21
C THR A 279 49.22 -13.73 -4.87
N LEU A 280 49.08 -12.95 -3.78
CA LEU A 280 50.20 -12.44 -2.99
C LEU A 280 49.67 -12.05 -1.60
N SER A 281 49.61 -13.03 -0.72
CA SER A 281 49.46 -12.83 0.73
C SER A 281 50.51 -13.70 1.41
N ALA A 282 51.68 -13.10 1.65
CA ALA A 282 52.56 -13.40 2.77
C ALA A 282 53.73 -12.43 2.70
N PHE A 283 54.21 -12.04 3.88
CA PHE A 283 55.38 -11.22 4.20
C PHE A 283 55.09 -9.78 4.60
N PHE A 284 55.68 -9.46 5.75
CA PHE A 284 55.72 -8.21 6.50
C PHE A 284 54.64 -7.99 7.54
N TYR A 285 54.70 -8.76 8.64
CA TYR A 285 54.66 -8.18 9.99
C TYR A 285 55.41 -9.09 10.97
N MET A 286 56.74 -9.00 10.93
CA MET A 286 57.64 -9.31 12.05
C MET A 286 58.81 -8.31 11.96
N TYR A 287 59.08 -7.62 13.07
CA TYR A 287 60.03 -6.50 13.27
C TYR A 287 59.53 -5.14 12.74
N LYS A 288 59.29 -4.12 13.56
CA LYS A 288 60.08 -3.59 14.68
C LYS A 288 59.18 -2.96 15.75
#